data_AF-A0A6L3EWV4-F1
#
_entry.id   AF-A0A6L3EWV4-F1
#
_cell.length_a   1.000
_cell.length_b   1.000
_cell.length_c   1.000
_cell.angle_alpha   90.00
_cell.angle_beta   90.00
_cell.angle_gamma   90.00
#
_symmetry.space_group_name_H-M   'P 1'
#
loop_
_entity.id
_entity.type
_entity.pdbx_description
1 polymer ?
#
loop_
_entity_poly.entity_id
_entity_poly.type
_entity_poly.pdbx_seq_one_letter_code
_entity_poly.pdbx_strand_id
1 'polypeptide(L)'
;MAVIMQSVGYGETAVNRVKDLITKKCLKQDPEVQALEDALCLVFLETQFASFFLSEVGKIDYILQMTWKKMSPQGQQLALQLPMSEEDRTVIEKALAE
;
A
#
# COMPACT_ATOMS: atom_id res chain seq x y z
N MET A 1 11.94 -11.63 11.85
CA MET A 1 12.72 -10.55 11.21
C MET A 1 13.91 -10.10 12.06
N ALA A 2 13.71 -9.61 13.29
CA ALA A 2 14.80 -9.13 14.15
C ALA A 2 15.93 -10.15 14.37
N VAL A 3 15.58 -11.40 14.71
CA VAL A 3 16.56 -12.50 14.90
C VAL A 3 17.41 -12.74 13.64
N ILE A 4 16.80 -12.68 12.45
CA ILE A 4 17.50 -12.88 11.18
C ILE A 4 18.50 -11.74 10.94
N MET A 5 18.07 -10.49 11.10
CA MET A 5 18.94 -9.32 10.91
C MET A 5 20.12 -9.30 11.90
N GLN A 6 19.86 -9.62 13.17
CA GLN A 6 20.92 -9.72 14.18
C GLN A 6 21.91 -10.85 13.85
N SER A 7 21.43 -11.99 13.36
CA SER A 7 22.28 -13.13 12.99
C SER A 7 23.25 -12.83 11.85
N VAL A 8 22.94 -11.84 11.01
CA VAL A 8 23.81 -11.39 9.91
C VAL A 8 24.56 -10.08 10.21
N GLY A 9 24.56 -9.63 11.47
CA GLY A 9 25.40 -8.54 11.95
C GLY A 9 24.79 -7.14 11.94
N TYR A 10 23.47 -6.98 11.70
CA TYR A 10 22.83 -5.66 11.82
C TYR A 10 22.69 -5.24 13.29
N GLY A 11 23.05 -3.98 13.56
CA GLY A 11 22.89 -3.36 14.88
C GLY A 11 21.44 -3.05 15.24
N GLU A 12 21.19 -2.82 16.54
CA GLU A 12 19.83 -2.60 17.08
C GLU A 12 19.09 -1.43 16.43
N THR A 13 19.79 -0.34 16.10
CA THR A 13 19.18 0.82 15.42
C THR A 13 18.55 0.42 14.08
N ALA A 14 19.26 -0.36 13.27
CA ALA A 14 18.76 -0.83 11.98
C ALA A 14 17.58 -1.81 12.15
N VAL A 15 17.68 -2.71 13.13
CA VAL A 15 16.61 -3.66 13.45
C VAL A 15 15.34 -2.93 13.90
N ASN A 16 15.47 -1.93 14.76
CA ASN A 16 14.35 -1.11 15.23
C ASN A 16 13.75 -0.29 14.09
N ARG A 17 14.59 0.27 13.20
CA ARG A 17 14.10 1.00 12.02
C ARG A 17 13.26 0.11 11.12
N VAL A 18 13.75 -1.08 10.78
CA VAL A 18 12.99 -2.04 9.96
C VAL A 18 11.71 -2.48 10.66
N LYS A 19 11.75 -2.68 11.98
CA LYS A 19 10.54 -3.01 12.76
C LYS A 19 9.48 -1.92 12.64
N ASP A 20 9.87 -0.66 12.77
CA ASP A 20 8.95 0.48 12.65
C ASP A 20 8.39 0.57 11.22
N LEU A 21 9.20 0.33 10.18
CA LEU A 21 8.78 0.28 8.78
C LEU A 21 7.75 -0.83 8.51
N ILE A 22 8.07 -2.10 8.83
CA ILE A 22 7.19 -3.24 8.52
C ILE A 22 5.87 -3.20 9.29
N THR A 23 5.88 -2.58 10.49
CA THR A 23 4.66 -2.39 11.30
C THR A 23 3.93 -1.09 10.96
N LYS A 24 4.45 -0.31 10.00
CA LYS A 24 3.86 0.93 9.50
C LYS A 24 3.62 1.95 10.61
N LYS A 25 4.53 1.99 11.58
CA LYS A 25 4.43 2.86 12.74
C LYS A 25 4.57 4.32 12.29
N CYS A 26 3.73 5.21 12.81
CA CYS A 26 3.71 6.63 12.42
C CYS A 26 3.42 6.88 10.92
N LEU A 27 2.59 6.04 10.29
CA LEU A 27 2.06 6.28 8.94
C LEU A 27 1.51 7.72 8.81
N LYS A 28 1.78 8.37 7.67
CA LYS A 28 1.54 9.79 7.37
C LYS A 28 2.44 10.81 8.08
N GLN A 29 3.33 10.38 8.97
CA GLN A 29 4.26 11.28 9.67
C GLN A 29 5.72 10.96 9.33
N ASP A 30 6.06 9.67 9.19
CA ASP A 30 7.39 9.22 8.80
C ASP A 30 7.48 9.04 7.26
N PRO A 31 8.38 9.77 6.57
CA PRO A 31 8.50 9.71 5.12
C PRO A 31 8.85 8.32 4.55
N GLU A 32 9.70 7.53 5.22
CA GLU A 32 10.05 6.20 4.69
C GLU A 32 8.92 5.20 4.93
N VAL A 33 8.20 5.32 6.04
CA VAL A 33 6.99 4.52 6.29
C VAL A 33 5.93 4.84 5.25
N GLN A 34 5.75 6.12 4.93
CA GLN A 34 4.82 6.55 3.89
C GLN A 34 5.23 6.01 2.52
N ALA A 35 6.51 6.10 2.16
CA ALA A 35 7.02 5.57 0.90
C ALA A 35 6.81 4.05 0.79
N LEU A 36 7.01 3.31 1.89
CA LEU A 36 6.76 1.87 1.94
C LEU A 36 5.27 1.55 1.75
N GLU A 37 4.38 2.26 2.43
CA GLU A 37 2.93 2.04 2.28
C GLU A 37 2.44 2.41 0.87
N ASP A 38 2.92 3.52 0.30
CA ASP A 38 2.61 3.90 -1.08
C ASP A 38 3.04 2.80 -2.06
N ALA A 39 4.27 2.29 -1.93
CA ALA A 39 4.78 1.21 -2.77
C ALA A 39 3.92 -0.07 -2.62
N LEU A 40 3.52 -0.43 -1.40
CA LEU A 40 2.66 -1.58 -1.15
C LEU A 40 1.27 -1.41 -1.80
N CYS A 41 0.67 -0.23 -1.68
CA CYS A 41 -0.62 0.07 -2.28
C CYS A 41 -0.55 0.04 -3.82
N LEU A 42 0.51 0.59 -4.41
CA LEU A 42 0.72 0.57 -5.86
C LEU A 42 0.86 -0.86 -6.38
N VAL A 43 1.69 -1.69 -5.73
CA VAL A 43 1.85 -3.10 -6.11
C VAL A 43 0.53 -3.87 -5.99
N PHE A 44 -0.25 -3.62 -4.92
CA PHE A 44 -1.58 -4.22 -4.76
C PHE A 44 -2.50 -3.85 -5.93
N LEU A 45 -2.60 -2.56 -6.26
CA LEU A 45 -3.46 -2.06 -7.33
C LEU A 45 -3.04 -2.62 -8.70
N GLU A 46 -1.74 -2.72 -8.97
CA GLU A 46 -1.22 -3.20 -10.26
C GLU A 46 -1.34 -4.73 -10.42
N THR A 47 -1.03 -5.50 -9.37
CA THR A 47 -0.79 -6.95 -9.52
C THR A 47 -1.87 -7.83 -8.93
N GLN A 48 -2.68 -7.33 -8.00
CA GLN A 48 -3.60 -8.14 -7.21
C GLN A 48 -5.06 -7.71 -7.35
N PHE A 49 -5.30 -6.44 -7.67
CA PHE A 49 -6.64 -5.85 -7.70
C PHE A 49 -7.63 -6.63 -8.58
N ALA A 50 -7.27 -6.94 -9.82
CA ALA A 50 -8.17 -7.63 -10.75
C ALA A 50 -8.66 -8.99 -10.22
N SER A 51 -7.78 -9.77 -9.58
CA SER A 51 -8.18 -11.04 -8.96
C SER A 51 -8.98 -10.83 -7.67
N PHE A 52 -8.63 -9.79 -6.92
CA PHE A 52 -9.28 -9.44 -5.66
C PHE A 52 -10.73 -8.95 -5.86
N PHE A 53 -10.96 -8.18 -6.92
CA PHE A 53 -12.28 -7.69 -7.33
C PHE A 53 -13.30 -8.82 -7.49
N LEU A 54 -12.87 -9.94 -8.08
CA LEU A 54 -13.72 -11.10 -8.34
C LEU A 54 -14.08 -11.88 -7.07
N SER A 55 -13.24 -11.83 -6.02
CA SER A 55 -13.42 -12.61 -4.79
C SER A 55 -14.20 -11.88 -3.68
N GLU A 56 -14.21 -10.54 -3.66
CA GLU A 56 -14.74 -9.73 -2.54
C GLU A 56 -15.91 -8.84 -2.96
N VAL A 57 -16.88 -9.43 -3.65
CA VAL A 57 -18.08 -8.73 -4.12
C VAL A 57 -18.82 -8.10 -2.94
N GLY A 58 -19.02 -6.78 -2.99
CA GLY A 58 -19.73 -5.99 -1.97
C GLY A 58 -18.85 -5.32 -0.92
N LYS A 59 -17.53 -5.57 -0.89
CA LYS A 59 -16.58 -4.85 -0.02
C LYS A 59 -15.52 -4.06 -0.78
N ILE A 60 -15.51 -4.15 -2.11
CA ILE A 60 -14.44 -3.58 -2.92
C ILE A 60 -14.30 -2.07 -2.73
N ASP A 61 -15.42 -1.34 -2.74
CA ASP A 61 -15.42 0.12 -2.62
C ASP A 61 -14.78 0.55 -1.29
N TYR A 62 -15.17 -0.10 -0.19
CA TYR A 62 -14.58 0.13 1.13
C TYR A 62 -13.07 -0.14 1.15
N ILE A 63 -12.62 -1.24 0.52
CA ILE A 63 -11.20 -1.62 0.51
C ILE A 63 -10.39 -0.63 -0.31
N LEU A 64 -10.91 -0.18 -1.45
CA LEU A 64 -10.30 0.84 -2.29
C LEU A 64 -10.19 2.17 -1.54
N GLN A 65 -11.26 2.64 -0.90
CA GLN A 65 -11.23 3.86 -0.08
C GLN A 65 -10.21 3.76 1.07
N MET A 66 -10.16 2.62 1.76
CA MET A 66 -9.20 2.39 2.84
C MET A 66 -7.75 2.28 2.33
N THR A 67 -7.54 1.76 1.13
CA THR A 67 -6.23 1.74 0.45
C THR A 67 -5.83 3.17 0.11
N TRP A 68 -6.70 3.92 -0.56
CA TRP A 68 -6.46 5.30 -0.98
C TRP A 68 -6.16 6.24 0.20
N LYS A 69 -6.89 6.07 1.31
CA LYS A 69 -6.73 6.87 2.53
C LYS A 69 -5.35 6.71 3.18
N LYS A 70 -4.66 5.59 2.97
CA LYS A 70 -3.32 5.35 3.52
C LYS A 70 -2.21 5.97 2.68
N MET A 71 -2.47 6.17 1.40
CA MET A 71 -1.49 6.70 0.45
C MET A 71 -1.24 8.20 0.64
N SER A 72 -0.05 8.64 0.24
CA SER A 72 0.26 10.05 0.08
C SER A 72 -0.38 10.63 -1.20
N PRO A 73 -0.47 11.96 -1.34
CA PRO A 73 -0.92 12.57 -2.59
C PRO A 73 -0.09 12.14 -3.82
N GLN A 74 1.22 11.96 -3.65
CA GLN A 74 2.10 11.48 -4.71
C GLN A 74 1.78 10.02 -5.06
N GLY A 75 1.58 9.16 -4.07
CA GLY A 75 1.17 7.77 -4.27
C GLY A 75 -0.15 7.68 -5.04
N GLN A 76 -1.15 8.49 -4.68
CA GLN A 76 -2.44 8.55 -5.38
C GLN A 76 -2.29 8.99 -6.85
N GLN A 77 -1.44 9.99 -7.12
CA GLN A 77 -1.15 10.42 -8.50
C GLN A 77 -0.48 9.31 -9.33
N LEU A 78 0.40 8.52 -8.73
CA LEU A 78 1.02 7.36 -9.39
C LEU A 78 0.01 6.24 -9.62
N ALA A 79 -0.90 5.99 -8.69
CA ALA A 79 -1.93 4.97 -8.82
C ALA A 79 -2.83 5.19 -10.04
N LEU A 80 -3.19 6.46 -10.31
CA LEU A 80 -3.97 6.83 -11.49
C LEU A 80 -3.24 6.59 -12.82
N GLN A 81 -1.92 6.42 -12.80
CA GLN A 81 -1.09 6.17 -13.98
C GLN A 81 -0.76 4.70 -14.19
N LEU A 82 -1.16 3.81 -13.27
CA LEU A 82 -0.87 2.38 -13.38
C LEU A 82 -1.55 1.76 -14.62
N PRO A 83 -0.89 0.80 -15.28
CA PRO A 83 -1.51 0.04 -16.36
C PRO A 83 -2.58 -0.89 -15.77
N MET A 84 -3.84 -0.67 -16.13
CA MET A 84 -4.98 -1.49 -15.69
C MET A 84 -6.04 -1.54 -16.79
N SER A 85 -6.97 -2.49 -16.68
CA SER A 85 -8.11 -2.57 -17.61
C SER A 85 -9.05 -1.36 -17.43
N GLU A 86 -9.85 -1.05 -18.45
CA GLU A 86 -10.86 0.02 -18.34
C GLU A 86 -11.91 -0.29 -17.27
N GLU A 87 -12.24 -1.57 -17.08
CA GLU A 87 -13.17 -2.03 -16.05
C GLU A 87 -12.61 -1.77 -14.65
N ASP A 88 -11.36 -2.16 -14.40
CA ASP A 88 -10.69 -1.94 -13.12
C ASP A 88 -10.60 -0.44 -12.79
N ARG A 89 -10.23 0.38 -13.78
CA ARG A 89 -10.18 1.83 -13.61
C ARG A 89 -11.54 2.42 -13.25
N THR A 90 -12.60 1.97 -13.92
CA THR A 90 -13.97 2.44 -13.65
C THR A 90 -14.40 2.13 -12.22
N VAL A 91 -14.07 0.93 -11.72
CA VAL A 91 -14.35 0.55 -10.33
C VAL A 91 -13.60 1.44 -9.34
N ILE A 92 -12.31 1.71 -9.60
CA ILE A 92 -11.50 2.60 -8.76
C ILE A 92 -12.06 4.02 -8.75
N GLU A 93 -12.33 4.60 -9.91
CA GLU A 93 -12.87 5.97 -10.01
C GLU A 93 -14.22 6.10 -9.32
N LYS A 94 -15.10 5.11 -9.48
CA LYS A 94 -16.39 5.06 -8.78
C LYS A 94 -16.21 5.02 -7.27
N ALA A 95 -15.34 4.16 -6.75
CA ALA A 95 -15.12 4.02 -5.32
C ALA A 95 -14.56 5.29 -4.66
N LEU A 96 -13.87 6.14 -5.43
CA LEU A 96 -13.24 7.38 -4.95
C LEU A 96 -14.10 8.64 -5.13
N ALA A 97 -15.22 8.55 -5.84
CA ALA A 97 -16.13 9.68 -6.07
C ALA A 97 -17.12 9.90 -4.90
N GLU A 98 -17.17 8.98 -3.94
CA GLU A 98 -17.99 9.01 -2.71
C GLU A 98 -17.17 9.42 -1.48
#